data_AF-A0A503X236-F1
#
_entry.id   AF-A0A503X236-F1
#
_cell.length_a   1.000
_cell.length_b   1.000
_cell.length_c   1.000
_cell.angle_alpha   90.00
_cell.angle_beta   90.00
_cell.angle_gamma   90.00
#
_symmetry.space_group_name_H-M   'P 1'
#
loop_
_entity.id
_entity.type
_entity.pdbx_description
1 polymer ?
#
loop_
_entity_poly.entity_id
_entity_poly.type
_entity_poly.pdbx_seq_one_letter_code
_entity_poly.pdbx_strand_id
1 'polypeptide(L)'
;MVPKISAKTISLAAAKAAPDPELDLLVREDDFSVRVERADDPRFWVRVEREDGDGIVVTDYNAGSRPDQELAAGVALALRTLGRPLGKVIFRDMFPLGMDGPDLPVRMIQATEALKKICLHVGAETGREVASFNLEPRRGKLDAIAVFR
;
A
#
# COMPACT_ATOMS: atom_id res chain seq x y z
N MET A 1 4.67 23.70 13.48
CA MET A 1 3.92 22.90 14.47
C MET A 1 3.10 21.88 13.69
N VAL A 2 3.52 20.62 13.65
CA VAL A 2 2.83 19.57 12.87
C VAL A 2 1.74 18.97 13.75
N PRO A 3 0.47 18.88 13.30
CA PRO A 3 -0.59 18.31 14.12
C PRO A 3 -0.39 16.80 14.29
N LYS A 4 -0.37 16.33 15.55
CA LYS A 4 -0.45 14.91 15.90
C LYS A 4 -1.87 14.43 15.60
N ILE A 5 -2.07 13.76 14.47
CA ILE A 5 -3.33 13.08 14.16
C ILE A 5 -3.26 11.70 14.82
N SER A 6 -3.85 11.58 16.01
CA SER A 6 -4.06 10.30 16.69
C SER A 6 -5.30 9.64 16.10
N ALA A 7 -5.12 8.61 15.28
CA ALA A 7 -6.23 7.89 14.67
C ALA A 7 -6.74 6.79 15.62
N LYS A 8 -8.02 6.88 15.97
CA LYS A 8 -8.79 5.86 16.70
C LYS A 8 -8.79 4.53 15.94
N THR A 9 -8.72 3.44 16.71
CA THR A 9 -8.92 2.05 16.27
C THR A 9 -10.13 1.92 15.34
N ILE A 10 -9.88 1.59 14.07
CA ILE A 10 -10.93 1.28 13.10
C ILE A 10 -11.14 -0.23 13.13
N SER A 11 -12.21 -0.69 13.78
CA SER A 11 -12.68 -2.07 13.64
C SER A 11 -13.56 -2.16 12.39
N LEU A 12 -13.17 -3.00 11.44
CA LEU A 12 -14.02 -3.35 10.30
C LEU A 12 -14.20 -4.87 10.27
N ALA A 13 -15.45 -5.28 10.49
CA ALA A 13 -15.86 -6.67 10.45
C ALA A 13 -15.69 -7.26 9.04
N ALA A 14 -14.99 -8.41 8.99
CA ALA A 14 -15.07 -9.49 8.01
C ALA A 14 -15.33 -9.10 6.54
N ALA A 15 -14.29 -8.69 5.83
CA ALA A 15 -14.18 -8.93 4.39
C ALA A 15 -13.35 -10.21 4.18
N LYS A 16 -14.04 -11.36 4.08
CA LYS A 16 -13.40 -12.63 3.72
C LYS A 16 -13.20 -12.63 2.21
N ALA A 17 -12.05 -12.16 1.74
CA ALA A 17 -11.69 -12.18 0.33
C ALA A 17 -11.13 -13.57 -0.02
N ALA A 18 -11.79 -14.26 -0.95
CA ALA A 18 -11.21 -15.39 -1.64
C ALA A 18 -10.23 -14.84 -2.70
N PRO A 19 -9.12 -15.55 -3.01
CA PRO A 19 -8.24 -15.14 -4.10
C PRO A 19 -9.04 -15.15 -5.41
N ASP A 20 -9.15 -13.99 -6.05
CA ASP A 20 -9.95 -13.80 -7.27
C ASP A 20 -9.14 -14.28 -8.50
N PRO A 21 -9.52 -15.39 -9.15
CA PRO A 21 -8.79 -15.96 -10.28
C PRO A 21 -8.98 -15.18 -11.60
N GLU A 22 -9.73 -14.07 -11.63
CA GLU A 22 -9.99 -13.26 -12.84
C GLU A 22 -9.06 -12.05 -13.03
N LEU A 23 -8.20 -11.74 -12.07
CA LEU A 23 -7.24 -10.64 -12.22
C LEU A 23 -6.04 -11.15 -13.03
N ASP A 24 -6.00 -10.82 -14.33
CA ASP A 24 -4.88 -11.11 -15.27
C ASP A 24 -3.62 -10.32 -14.88
N LEU A 25 -3.09 -10.64 -13.70
CA LEU A 25 -1.95 -10.03 -13.05
C LEU A 25 -0.68 -10.80 -13.40
N LEU A 26 0.28 -10.07 -13.94
CA LEU A 26 1.59 -10.58 -14.30
C LEU A 26 2.58 -10.22 -13.20
N VAL A 27 3.28 -11.24 -12.68
CA VAL A 27 4.33 -11.06 -11.68
C VAL A 27 5.69 -11.11 -12.36
N ARG A 28 6.51 -10.09 -12.13
CA ARG A 28 7.93 -10.07 -12.49
C ARG A 28 8.77 -9.94 -11.23
N GLU A 29 9.76 -10.79 -11.08
CA GLU A 29 10.69 -10.77 -9.94
C GLU A 29 12.11 -10.50 -10.42
N ASP A 30 12.83 -9.70 -9.65
CA ASP A 30 14.28 -9.58 -9.69
C ASP A 30 14.85 -9.75 -8.26
N ASP A 31 16.17 -9.77 -8.13
CA ASP A 31 16.86 -10.03 -6.87
C ASP A 31 16.48 -9.04 -5.74
N PHE A 32 15.90 -7.89 -6.06
CA PHE A 32 15.65 -6.80 -5.12
C PHE A 32 14.16 -6.42 -5.03
N SER A 33 13.34 -6.78 -6.02
CA SER A 33 11.98 -6.32 -6.13
C SER A 33 11.03 -7.30 -6.81
N VAL A 34 9.78 -7.25 -6.39
CA VAL A 34 8.65 -7.88 -7.06
C VAL A 34 7.79 -6.78 -7.66
N ARG A 35 7.51 -6.90 -8.95
CA ARG A 35 6.61 -6.03 -9.70
C ARG A 35 5.39 -6.82 -10.14
N VAL A 36 4.22 -6.25 -9.91
CA VAL A 36 2.94 -6.78 -10.39
C VAL A 36 2.37 -5.81 -11.39
N GLU A 37 1.94 -6.31 -12.55
CA GLU A 37 1.38 -5.54 -13.66
C GLU A 37 0.06 -6.19 -14.10
N ARG A 38 -0.77 -5.48 -14.87
CA ARG A 38 -1.87 -6.10 -15.62
C ARG A 38 -1.54 -6.17 -17.10
N ALA A 39 -1.91 -7.27 -17.75
CA ALA A 39 -1.70 -7.43 -19.19
C ALA A 39 -2.53 -6.43 -20.02
N ASP A 40 -3.73 -6.09 -19.53
CA ASP A 40 -4.71 -5.24 -20.21
C ASP A 40 -4.67 -3.75 -19.78
N ASP A 41 -3.82 -3.38 -18.82
CA ASP A 41 -3.62 -1.99 -18.39
C ASP A 41 -2.13 -1.72 -18.11
N PRO A 42 -1.37 -1.14 -19.06
CA PRO A 42 0.05 -0.84 -18.88
C PRO A 42 0.31 0.28 -17.88
N ARG A 43 -0.73 0.99 -17.41
CA ARG A 43 -0.62 1.99 -16.33
C ARG A 43 -0.86 1.37 -14.96
N PHE A 44 -1.40 0.16 -14.89
CA PHE A 44 -1.51 -0.58 -13.64
C PHE A 44 -0.17 -1.21 -13.32
N TRP A 45 0.39 -0.86 -12.16
CA TRP A 45 1.54 -1.57 -11.63
C TRP A 45 1.73 -1.33 -10.14
N VAL A 46 2.38 -2.28 -9.49
CA VAL A 46 2.86 -2.20 -8.11
C VAL A 46 4.29 -2.68 -8.11
N ARG A 47 5.20 -1.94 -7.45
CA ARG A 47 6.55 -2.39 -7.18
C ARG A 47 6.83 -2.43 -5.70
N VAL A 48 7.28 -3.59 -5.25
CA VAL A 48 7.62 -3.85 -3.86
C VAL A 48 9.07 -4.27 -3.79
N GLU A 49 9.85 -3.59 -2.97
CA GLU A 49 11.26 -3.85 -2.73
C GLU A 49 11.48 -4.60 -1.41
N ARG A 50 12.46 -5.51 -1.44
CA ARG A 50 13.02 -6.13 -0.24
C ARG A 50 13.97 -5.10 0.40
N GLU A 51 13.55 -4.46 1.49
CA GLU A 51 14.50 -3.71 2.31
C GLU A 51 15.19 -4.66 3.31
N ASP A 52 16.48 -4.44 3.53
CA ASP A 52 17.26 -5.08 4.59
C ASP A 52 16.73 -4.60 5.96
N GLY A 53 15.98 -5.47 6.65
CA GLY A 53 15.35 -5.19 7.94
C GLY A 53 13.93 -5.78 8.06
N ASP A 54 13.14 -5.24 8.99
CA ASP A 54 11.80 -5.78 9.36
C ASP A 54 10.63 -5.25 8.50
N GLY A 55 10.91 -4.47 7.46
CA GLY A 55 9.88 -3.82 6.63
C GLY A 55 9.90 -4.25 5.18
N ILE A 56 8.72 -4.32 4.56
CA ILE A 56 8.55 -4.43 3.12
C ILE A 56 8.18 -3.04 2.58
N VAL A 57 8.81 -2.63 1.48
CA VAL A 57 8.64 -1.28 0.94
C VAL A 57 7.89 -1.34 -0.37
N VAL A 58 6.73 -0.69 -0.44
CA VAL A 58 6.07 -0.39 -1.72
C VAL A 58 6.65 0.93 -2.21
N THR A 59 7.56 0.86 -3.19
CA THR A 59 8.28 2.05 -3.68
C THR A 59 7.51 2.84 -4.71
N ASP A 60 6.63 2.17 -5.45
CA ASP A 60 5.82 2.82 -6.45
C ASP A 60 4.59 1.95 -6.78
N TYR A 61 3.49 2.62 -7.11
CA TYR A 61 2.21 1.99 -7.38
C TYR A 61 1.30 2.91 -8.17
N ASN A 62 0.55 2.34 -9.10
CA ASN A 62 -0.44 3.05 -9.88
C ASN A 62 -1.58 2.10 -10.21
N ALA A 63 -2.81 2.51 -9.89
CA ALA A 63 -4.01 1.74 -10.21
C ALA A 63 -4.39 1.81 -11.70
N GLY A 64 -3.79 2.72 -12.48
CA GLY A 64 -4.15 2.92 -13.87
C GLY A 64 -5.63 3.32 -14.01
N SER A 65 -6.38 2.52 -14.77
CA SER A 65 -7.83 2.66 -14.94
C SER A 65 -8.64 1.80 -13.95
N ARG A 66 -7.97 1.07 -13.06
CA ARG A 66 -8.57 0.08 -12.16
C ARG A 66 -8.97 0.67 -10.81
N PRO A 67 -9.94 0.07 -10.11
CA PRO A 67 -10.30 0.47 -8.77
C PRO A 67 -9.20 0.11 -7.75
N ASP A 68 -9.14 0.86 -6.64
CA ASP A 68 -8.16 0.67 -5.55
C ASP A 68 -8.13 -0.76 -4.98
N GLN A 69 -9.26 -1.49 -5.05
CA GLN A 69 -9.34 -2.87 -4.61
C GLN A 69 -8.44 -3.80 -5.43
N GLU A 70 -8.35 -3.60 -6.74
CA GLU A 70 -7.44 -4.36 -7.59
C GLU A 70 -5.99 -3.99 -7.33
N LEU A 71 -5.72 -2.70 -7.07
CA LEU A 71 -4.38 -2.27 -6.65
C LEU A 71 -3.99 -2.98 -5.35
N ALA A 72 -4.92 -3.10 -4.41
CA ALA A 72 -4.70 -3.84 -3.17
C ALA A 72 -4.44 -5.33 -3.39
N ALA A 73 -5.16 -5.96 -4.31
CA ALA A 73 -4.90 -7.34 -4.72
C ALA A 73 -3.50 -7.50 -5.34
N GLY A 74 -3.07 -6.54 -6.16
CA GLY A 74 -1.72 -6.49 -6.72
C GLY A 74 -0.63 -6.34 -5.65
N VAL A 75 -0.85 -5.47 -4.66
CA VAL A 75 0.04 -5.34 -3.49
C VAL A 75 0.08 -6.64 -2.68
N ALA A 76 -1.07 -7.25 -2.39
CA ALA A 76 -1.13 -8.51 -1.65
C ALA A 76 -0.41 -9.65 -2.39
N LEU A 77 -0.59 -9.73 -3.71
CA LEU A 77 0.12 -10.70 -4.55
C LEU A 77 1.64 -10.47 -4.50
N ALA A 78 2.11 -9.23 -4.66
CA ALA A 78 3.53 -8.90 -4.57
C ALA A 78 4.12 -9.29 -3.20
N LEU A 79 3.41 -8.98 -2.12
CA LEU A 79 3.81 -9.32 -0.75
C LEU A 79 3.86 -10.84 -0.51
N ARG A 80 2.90 -11.59 -1.04
CA ARG A 80 2.90 -13.07 -0.98
C ARG A 80 4.08 -13.65 -1.76
N THR A 81 4.36 -13.15 -2.96
CA THR A 81 5.49 -13.60 -3.79
C THR A 81 6.82 -13.38 -3.08
N LEU A 82 6.97 -12.27 -2.34
CA LEU A 82 8.17 -12.03 -1.54
C LEU A 82 8.42 -13.09 -0.45
N GLY A 83 7.37 -13.80 -0.01
CA GLY A 83 7.47 -14.92 0.94
C GLY A 83 7.90 -14.54 2.36
N ARG A 84 7.84 -13.25 2.72
CA ARG A 84 8.25 -12.75 4.04
C ARG A 84 7.06 -12.58 4.98
N PRO A 85 7.26 -12.74 6.30
CA PRO A 85 6.23 -12.40 7.28
C PRO A 85 5.78 -10.95 7.12
N LEU A 86 4.47 -10.74 6.97
CA LEU A 86 3.89 -9.41 6.91
C LEU A 86 3.88 -8.80 8.31
N GLY A 87 4.94 -8.05 8.64
CA GLY A 87 5.06 -7.29 9.90
C GLY A 87 4.84 -5.80 9.68
N LYS A 88 5.59 -5.20 8.74
CA LYS A 88 5.53 -3.76 8.46
C LYS A 88 5.58 -3.52 6.96
N VAL A 89 4.66 -2.71 6.43
CA VAL A 89 4.65 -2.26 5.05
C VAL A 89 4.79 -0.75 5.01
N ILE A 90 5.69 -0.26 4.17
CA ILE A 90 5.96 1.17 3.98
C ILE A 90 5.61 1.53 2.55
N PHE A 91 4.58 2.36 2.37
CA PHE A 91 4.28 3.01 1.09
C PHE A 91 5.11 4.29 1.03
N ARG A 92 6.16 4.28 0.22
CA ARG A 92 7.09 5.41 0.14
C ARG A 92 6.55 6.54 -0.72
N ASP A 93 7.07 7.72 -0.44
CA ASP A 93 6.97 8.89 -1.32
C ASP A 93 5.53 9.27 -1.69
N MET A 94 4.57 9.01 -0.79
CA MET A 94 3.13 9.21 -0.99
C MET A 94 2.81 10.63 -1.45
N PHE A 95 3.44 11.64 -0.83
CA PHE A 95 3.33 13.05 -1.23
C PHE A 95 4.64 13.80 -0.96
N PRO A 96 5.00 14.77 -1.80
CA PRO A 96 6.02 15.74 -1.44
C PRO A 96 5.49 16.73 -0.40
N LEU A 97 6.31 17.00 0.61
CA LEU A 97 6.09 18.02 1.64
C LEU A 97 6.48 19.38 1.09
N GLY A 98 5.69 20.41 1.43
CA GLY A 98 5.97 21.79 1.04
C GLY A 98 5.46 22.18 -0.35
N MET A 99 4.63 21.34 -0.99
CA MET A 99 3.73 21.87 -2.01
C MET A 99 2.67 22.72 -1.33
N ASP A 100 2.31 23.84 -1.97
CA ASP A 100 1.16 24.65 -1.60
C ASP A 100 0.17 24.62 -2.76
N GLY A 101 -1.09 24.39 -2.44
CA GLY A 101 -2.17 24.36 -3.42
C GLY A 101 -3.53 24.23 -2.74
N PRO A 102 -4.59 24.83 -3.30
CA PRO A 102 -5.90 24.88 -2.66
C PRO A 102 -6.49 23.47 -2.42
N ASP A 103 -6.18 22.51 -3.29
CA ASP A 103 -6.71 21.14 -3.22
C ASP A 103 -5.79 20.15 -2.50
N LEU A 104 -4.60 20.59 -2.07
CA LEU A 104 -3.60 19.69 -1.52
C LEU A 104 -4.07 18.94 -0.26
N PRO A 105 -4.74 19.58 0.72
CA PRO A 105 -5.24 18.86 1.90
C PRO A 105 -6.25 17.76 1.53
N VAL A 106 -7.13 18.03 0.56
CA VAL A 106 -8.15 17.08 0.11
C VAL A 106 -7.49 15.87 -0.56
N ARG A 107 -6.51 16.10 -1.45
CA ARG A 107 -5.75 15.04 -2.11
C ARG A 107 -5.00 14.16 -1.13
N MET A 108 -4.36 14.76 -0.12
CA MET A 108 -3.66 14.02 0.93
C MET A 108 -4.61 13.14 1.74
N ILE A 109 -5.79 13.66 2.10
CA ILE A 109 -6.83 12.88 2.80
C ILE A 109 -7.28 11.71 1.94
N GLN A 110 -7.62 11.96 0.67
CA GLN A 110 -8.11 10.93 -0.25
C GLN A 110 -7.09 9.81 -0.45
N ALA A 111 -5.83 10.13 -0.69
CA ALA A 111 -4.77 9.14 -0.86
C ALA A 111 -4.46 8.38 0.44
N THR A 112 -4.52 9.06 1.60
CA THR A 112 -4.39 8.40 2.91
C THR A 112 -5.51 7.37 3.12
N GLU A 113 -6.75 7.74 2.81
CA GLU A 113 -7.90 6.84 2.93
C GLU A 113 -7.82 5.68 1.92
N ALA A 114 -7.34 5.92 0.70
CA ALA A 114 -7.08 4.87 -0.28
C ALA A 114 -6.04 3.86 0.24
N LEU A 115 -4.91 4.34 0.78
CA LEU A 115 -3.88 3.47 1.35
C LEU A 115 -4.37 2.69 2.58
N LYS A 116 -5.20 3.28 3.44
CA LYS A 116 -5.82 2.54 4.54
C LYS A 116 -6.67 1.38 4.02
N LYS A 117 -7.50 1.62 3.00
CA LYS A 117 -8.31 0.56 2.37
C LYS A 117 -7.44 -0.53 1.76
N ILE A 118 -6.36 -0.15 1.07
CA ILE A 118 -5.37 -1.08 0.53
C ILE A 118 -4.77 -1.94 1.66
N CYS A 119 -4.32 -1.32 2.75
CA CYS A 119 -3.75 -2.04 3.90
C CYS A 119 -4.75 -3.00 4.55
N LEU A 120 -6.00 -2.59 4.69
CA LEU A 120 -7.06 -3.45 5.23
C LEU A 120 -7.30 -4.67 4.33
N HIS A 121 -7.33 -4.48 3.02
CA HIS A 121 -7.50 -5.57 2.06
C HIS A 121 -6.29 -6.50 2.05
N VAL A 122 -5.07 -5.95 2.07
CA VAL A 122 -3.83 -6.72 2.24
C VAL A 122 -3.86 -7.54 3.53
N GLY A 123 -4.32 -6.95 4.64
CA GLY A 123 -4.49 -7.65 5.91
C GLY A 123 -5.46 -8.83 5.78
N ALA A 124 -6.64 -8.61 5.19
CA ALA A 124 -7.62 -9.66 4.94
C ALA A 124 -7.06 -10.81 4.08
N GLU A 125 -6.37 -10.47 2.98
CA GLU A 125 -5.75 -11.41 2.04
C GLU A 125 -4.59 -12.23 2.65
N THR A 126 -3.95 -11.69 3.69
CA THR A 126 -2.81 -12.32 4.36
C THR A 126 -3.16 -12.90 5.73
N GLY A 127 -4.43 -12.79 6.15
CA GLY A 127 -4.89 -13.22 7.47
C GLY A 127 -4.28 -12.42 8.64
N ARG A 128 -3.95 -11.14 8.41
CA ARG A 128 -3.34 -10.24 9.40
C ARG A 128 -4.24 -9.03 9.67
N GLU A 129 -4.20 -8.54 10.90
CA GLU A 129 -4.88 -7.28 11.24
C GLU A 129 -3.92 -6.09 11.10
N VAL A 130 -4.43 -4.95 10.63
CA VAL A 130 -3.69 -3.68 10.69
C VAL A 130 -3.67 -3.20 12.15
N ALA A 131 -2.51 -3.31 12.79
CA ALA A 131 -2.28 -2.88 14.17
C ALA A 131 -2.16 -1.36 14.28
N SER A 132 -1.49 -0.73 13.30
CA SER A 132 -1.39 0.74 13.23
C SER A 132 -1.14 1.22 11.80
N PHE A 133 -1.51 2.47 11.54
CA PHE A 133 -1.24 3.18 10.30
C PHE A 133 -0.77 4.60 10.62
N ASN A 134 0.45 4.95 10.23
CA ASN A 134 1.07 6.24 10.54
C ASN A 134 1.59 6.92 9.27
N LEU A 135 1.63 8.26 9.28
CA LEU A 135 2.30 9.04 8.24
C LEU A 135 3.59 9.62 8.83
N GLU A 136 4.72 9.38 8.17
CA GLU A 136 6.03 9.84 8.63
C GLU A 136 6.72 10.72 7.58
N PRO A 137 7.16 11.94 7.95
CA PRO A 137 8.00 12.77 7.10
C PRO A 137 9.37 12.15 6.85
N ARG A 138 9.79 12.13 5.58
CA ARG A 138 11.11 11.65 5.16
C ARG A 138 11.62 12.46 3.96
N ARG A 139 12.79 13.08 4.09
CA ARG A 139 13.48 13.79 2.98
C ARG A 139 12.57 14.74 2.17
N GLY A 140 11.68 15.45 2.85
CA GLY A 140 10.72 16.35 2.18
C GLY A 140 9.57 15.63 1.48
N LYS A 141 9.28 14.38 1.84
CA LYS A 141 8.12 13.58 1.40
C LYS A 141 7.43 12.92 2.59
N LEU A 142 6.27 12.33 2.38
CA LEU A 142 5.54 11.53 3.37
C LEU A 142 5.56 10.06 2.99
N ASP A 143 5.98 9.22 3.93
CA ASP A 143 5.79 7.78 3.87
C ASP A 143 4.52 7.42 4.66
N ALA A 144 3.78 6.41 4.19
CA ALA A 144 2.71 5.79 4.96
C ALA A 144 3.15 4.41 5.44
N ILE A 145 3.05 4.18 6.75
CA ILE A 145 3.57 2.98 7.41
C ILE A 145 2.41 2.23 8.05
N ALA A 146 2.18 1.01 7.58
CA ALA A 146 1.22 0.07 8.15
C ALA A 146 1.94 -1.06 8.89
N VAL A 147 1.55 -1.30 10.13
CA VAL A 147 2.04 -2.43 10.94
C VAL A 147 0.94 -3.47 11.05
N PHE A 148 1.30 -4.73 10.83
CA PHE A 148 0.40 -5.87 10.82
C PHE A 148 0.70 -6.81 11.99
N ARG A 149 -0.32 -7.49 12.52
CA ARG A 149 -0.19 -8.51 13.57
C ARG A 149 -1.06 -9.73 13.26
#